data_AF-A0A7W0Y8G5-F1
#
_entry.id   AF-A0A7W0Y8G5-F1
#
_cell.length_a   1.000
_cell.length_b   1.000
_cell.length_c   1.000
_cell.angle_alpha   90.00
_cell.angle_beta   90.00
_cell.angle_gamma   90.00
#
_symmetry.space_group_name_H-M   'P 1'
#
loop_
_entity.id
_entity.type
_entity.pdbx_description
1 polymer ?
#
loop_
_entity_poly.entity_id
_entity_poly.type
_entity_poly.pdbx_seq_one_letter_code
_entity_poly.pdbx_strand_id
1 'polypeptide(L)'
;ATGKSSARDVRKRVLGHPVLDGDARATRIAAVAGALGVTPAAVEQLLWSDLAKERLVVVPDVRPLEQALAATANVELLQRLVRRALHVRLVVWGDPRELVRTVSIRGLLATVTPAPSGTVIDIIGPLSLFHETTIYGRVLAAVIPLLAALDRYELTIRCDLGRGPGIVQLEPPILLPAAPPPRRSATALDTRLARALARDPAIEVDRTPAPIQVGDRVLFPDLAFTHAGRRRVVEILGFATADYLADKLARYAAGGVDVILCVDAARSAVERTHNVLPFTRQITASELLDG
;
A
#
# COMPACT_ATOMS: atom_id res chain seq x y z
N ALA A 1 -23.06 12.97 28.90
CA ALA A 1 -23.06 12.67 27.45
C ALA A 1 -23.14 13.97 26.67
N THR A 2 -21.99 14.62 26.42
CA THR A 2 -21.91 15.86 25.65
C THR A 2 -21.74 15.49 24.18
N GLY A 3 -22.75 15.79 23.36
CA GLY A 3 -22.62 15.63 21.91
C GLY A 3 -21.44 16.48 21.43
N LYS A 4 -20.41 15.84 20.88
CA LYS A 4 -19.26 16.53 20.27
C LYS A 4 -19.79 17.41 19.14
N SER A 5 -20.05 18.68 19.44
CA SER A 5 -20.47 19.65 18.44
C SER A 5 -19.27 19.93 17.54
N SER A 6 -19.44 19.78 16.22
CA SER A 6 -18.34 20.00 15.29
C SER A 6 -18.02 21.49 15.17
N ALA A 7 -16.78 21.85 14.87
CA ALA A 7 -16.37 23.24 14.58
C ALA A 7 -17.26 23.90 13.51
N ARG A 8 -17.71 23.12 12.52
CA ARG A 8 -18.64 23.56 11.49
C ARG A 8 -20.01 23.94 12.06
N ASP A 9 -20.54 23.17 13.00
CA ASP A 9 -21.82 23.45 13.66
C ASP A 9 -21.73 24.70 14.54
N VAL A 10 -20.61 24.86 15.25
CA VAL A 10 -20.33 26.06 16.06
C VAL A 10 -20.29 27.29 15.15
N ARG A 11 -19.54 27.24 14.04
CA ARG A 11 -19.51 28.35 13.06
C ARG A 11 -20.87 28.68 12.49
N LYS A 12 -21.69 27.68 12.15
CA LYS A 12 -23.04 27.91 11.62
C LYS A 12 -23.94 28.66 12.62
N ARG A 13 -23.72 28.49 13.92
CA ARG A 13 -24.51 29.15 14.98
C ARG A 13 -23.97 30.52 15.37
N VAL A 14 -22.64 30.71 15.33
CA VAL A 14 -21.98 31.97 15.72
C VAL A 14 -21.88 32.96 14.55
N LEU A 15 -21.58 32.48 13.35
CA LEU A 15 -21.40 33.31 12.17
C LEU A 15 -22.77 33.67 11.57
N GLY A 16 -22.96 34.95 11.32
CA GLY A 16 -24.19 35.55 10.80
C GLY A 16 -23.88 36.99 10.39
N HIS A 17 -24.83 37.91 10.55
CA HIS A 17 -24.54 39.33 10.31
C HIS A 17 -23.36 39.82 11.16
N PRO A 18 -22.49 40.69 10.59
CA PRO A 18 -21.36 41.23 11.32
C PRO A 18 -21.83 41.98 12.55
N VAL A 19 -21.11 41.81 13.65
CA VAL A 19 -21.32 42.55 14.89
C VAL A 19 -20.15 43.50 15.04
N LEU A 20 -20.44 44.77 15.34
CA LEU A 20 -19.44 45.84 15.35
C LEU A 20 -19.01 46.25 16.78
N ASP A 21 -19.74 45.82 17.81
CA ASP A 21 -19.45 46.09 19.22
C ASP A 21 -19.16 44.82 20.04
N GLY A 22 -18.42 44.97 21.14
CA GLY A 22 -17.95 43.86 21.97
C GLY A 22 -19.06 43.15 22.76
N ASP A 23 -20.09 43.89 23.17
CA ASP A 23 -21.17 43.37 24.03
C ASP A 23 -22.13 42.48 23.24
N ALA A 24 -22.50 42.89 22.03
CA ALA A 24 -23.28 42.07 21.12
C ALA A 24 -22.50 40.82 20.67
N ARG A 25 -21.16 40.91 20.52
CA ARG A 25 -20.32 39.74 20.26
C ARG A 25 -20.36 38.76 21.44
N ALA A 26 -20.14 39.26 22.67
CA ALA A 26 -20.16 38.43 23.88
C ALA A 26 -21.53 37.76 24.10
N THR A 27 -22.62 38.51 23.89
CA THR A 27 -23.99 38.00 24.00
C THR A 27 -24.25 36.86 23.01
N ARG A 28 -23.82 37.02 21.75
CA ARG A 28 -23.97 35.98 20.73
C ARG A 28 -23.21 34.71 21.10
N ILE A 29 -21.97 34.84 21.55
CA ILE A 29 -21.14 33.70 21.96
C ILE A 29 -21.76 33.00 23.18
N ALA A 30 -22.23 33.76 24.17
CA ALA A 30 -22.90 33.22 25.36
C ALA A 30 -24.19 32.46 25.01
N ALA A 31 -25.00 32.98 24.09
CA ALA A 31 -26.21 32.30 23.62
C ALA A 31 -25.90 30.95 22.94
N VAL A 32 -24.89 30.91 22.08
CA VAL A 32 -24.44 29.67 21.44
C VAL A 32 -23.85 28.70 22.48
N ALA A 33 -23.08 29.20 23.44
CA ALA A 33 -22.50 28.41 24.52
C ALA A 33 -23.60 27.72 25.36
N GLY A 34 -24.63 28.47 25.74
CA GLY A 34 -25.81 27.94 26.44
C GLY A 34 -26.55 26.87 25.62
N ALA A 35 -26.75 27.11 24.32
CA ALA A 35 -27.40 26.15 23.42
C ALA A 35 -26.59 24.85 23.19
N LEU A 36 -25.29 24.87 23.47
CA LEU A 36 -24.38 23.72 23.31
C LEU A 36 -23.99 23.09 24.66
N GLY A 37 -24.38 23.68 25.79
CA GLY A 37 -23.99 23.21 27.13
C GLY A 37 -22.48 23.32 27.40
N VAL A 38 -21.81 24.32 26.83
CA VAL A 38 -20.38 24.58 27.01
C VAL A 38 -20.14 26.01 27.48
N THR A 39 -18.88 26.36 27.80
CA THR A 39 -18.53 27.73 28.17
C THR A 39 -18.37 28.62 26.94
N PRO A 40 -18.55 29.95 27.06
CA PRO A 40 -18.25 30.90 25.98
C PRO A 40 -16.82 30.76 25.44
N ALA A 41 -15.84 30.56 26.32
CA ALA A 41 -14.45 30.33 25.93
C ALA A 41 -14.29 29.03 25.10
N ALA A 42 -15.02 27.97 25.44
CA ALA A 42 -15.00 26.73 24.66
C ALA A 42 -15.61 26.93 23.25
N VAL A 43 -16.65 27.77 23.11
CA VAL A 43 -17.20 28.14 21.79
C VAL A 43 -16.13 28.83 20.94
N GLU A 44 -15.38 29.78 21.52
CA GLU A 44 -14.32 30.49 20.80
C GLU A 44 -13.20 29.55 20.35
N GLN A 45 -12.75 28.64 21.21
CA GLN A 45 -11.73 27.64 20.87
C GLN A 45 -12.21 26.65 19.80
N LEU A 46 -13.51 26.33 19.77
CA LEU A 46 -14.07 25.37 18.83
C LEU A 46 -14.27 25.93 17.42
N LEU A 47 -14.49 27.25 17.25
CA LEU A 47 -14.83 27.91 15.98
C LEU A 47 -13.97 27.44 14.81
N TRP A 48 -12.67 27.29 15.03
CA TRP A 48 -11.71 26.96 13.98
C TRP A 48 -10.87 25.71 14.28
N SER A 49 -11.27 24.93 15.29
CA SER A 49 -10.53 23.74 15.73
C SER A 49 -10.34 22.66 14.64
N ASP A 50 -11.13 22.69 13.58
CA ASP A 50 -11.00 21.82 12.41
C ASP A 50 -9.94 22.30 11.40
N LEU A 51 -9.57 23.58 11.41
CA LEU A 51 -8.56 24.15 10.54
C LEU A 51 -7.15 23.82 11.03
N ALA A 52 -6.34 23.18 10.17
CA ALA A 52 -4.99 22.75 10.52
C ALA A 52 -4.10 23.88 11.06
N LYS A 53 -4.25 25.11 10.53
CA LYS A 53 -3.49 26.30 10.94
C LYS A 53 -3.90 26.89 12.30
N GLU A 54 -5.08 26.53 12.80
CA GLU A 54 -5.63 27.03 14.08
C GLU A 54 -5.56 25.97 15.19
N ARG A 55 -5.01 24.77 14.88
CA ARG A 55 -4.81 23.73 15.88
C ARG A 55 -3.71 24.17 16.84
N LEU A 56 -4.04 24.17 18.13
CA LEU A 56 -3.08 24.45 19.18
C LEU A 56 -1.98 23.39 19.16
N VAL A 57 -0.73 23.85 19.07
CA VAL A 57 0.44 22.98 19.19
C VAL A 57 0.62 22.69 20.67
N VAL A 58 0.49 21.41 21.04
CA VAL A 58 0.80 20.94 22.39
C VAL A 58 2.22 20.38 22.36
N VAL A 59 3.04 20.80 23.33
CA VAL A 59 4.36 20.22 23.52
C VAL A 59 4.17 18.76 23.92
N PRO A 60 4.75 17.78 23.20
CA PRO A 60 4.62 16.39 23.58
C PRO A 60 5.28 16.13 24.94
N ASP A 61 4.70 15.22 25.74
CA ASP A 61 5.23 14.87 27.06
C ASP A 61 6.67 14.34 27.00
N VAL A 62 7.02 13.72 25.87
CA VAL A 62 8.36 13.18 25.60
C VAL A 62 8.89 13.80 24.31
N ARG A 63 10.06 14.45 24.41
CA ARG A 63 10.78 14.94 23.23
C ARG A 63 11.30 13.73 22.42
N PRO A 64 10.99 13.63 21.12
CA PRO A 64 11.55 12.57 20.28
C PRO A 64 13.08 12.65 20.25
N LEU A 65 13.75 11.50 20.26
CA LEU A 65 15.19 11.44 20.02
C LEU A 65 15.52 11.96 18.63
N GLU A 66 16.58 12.77 18.51
CA GLU A 66 16.99 13.40 17.26
C GLU A 66 17.29 12.37 16.17
N GLN A 67 17.91 11.24 16.55
CA GLN A 67 18.17 10.12 15.65
C GLN A 67 16.88 9.46 15.14
N ALA A 68 15.84 9.35 15.99
CA ALA A 68 14.56 8.80 15.57
C ALA A 68 13.84 9.72 14.58
N LEU A 69 13.96 11.04 14.78
CA LEU A 69 13.43 12.03 13.85
C LEU A 69 14.17 11.97 12.49
N ALA A 70 15.50 11.94 12.51
CA ALA A 70 16.31 11.82 11.30
C ALA A 70 16.02 10.52 10.53
N ALA A 71 15.90 9.40 11.24
CA ALA A 71 15.54 8.10 10.66
C ALA A 71 14.17 8.15 9.95
N THR A 72 13.17 8.78 10.58
CA THR A 72 11.83 8.95 9.99
C THR A 72 11.89 9.85 8.76
N ALA A 73 12.63 10.96 8.83
CA ALA A 73 12.81 11.87 7.71
C ALA A 73 13.49 11.19 6.49
N ASN A 74 14.47 10.32 6.72
CA ASN A 74 15.12 9.54 5.66
C ASN A 74 14.12 8.63 4.95
N VAL A 75 13.24 7.93 5.69
CA VAL A 75 12.17 7.14 5.11
C VAL A 75 11.23 8.01 4.26
N GLU A 76 10.79 9.17 4.77
CA GLU A 76 9.89 10.06 4.03
C GLU A 76 10.53 10.62 2.74
N LEU A 77 11.82 10.93 2.76
CA LEU A 77 12.59 11.34 1.59
C LEU A 77 12.63 10.24 0.53
N LEU A 78 13.00 9.02 0.93
CA LEU A 78 13.05 7.86 0.03
C LEU A 78 11.66 7.52 -0.53
N GLN A 79 10.64 7.57 0.31
CA GLN A 79 9.25 7.35 -0.09
C GLN A 79 8.77 8.40 -1.11
N ARG A 80 9.19 9.67 -0.98
CA ARG A 80 8.92 10.70 -1.99
C ARG A 80 9.61 10.39 -3.32
N LEU A 81 10.85 9.91 -3.29
CA LEU A 81 11.60 9.54 -4.50
C LEU A 81 10.93 8.37 -5.23
N VAL A 82 10.61 7.28 -4.54
CA VAL A 82 9.99 6.11 -5.20
C VAL A 82 8.59 6.39 -5.72
N ARG A 83 7.82 7.31 -5.10
CA ARG A 83 6.53 7.77 -5.63
C ARG A 83 6.67 8.45 -7.00
N ARG A 84 7.85 8.96 -7.33
CA ARG A 84 8.19 9.59 -8.60
C ARG A 84 9.15 8.74 -9.44
N ALA A 85 9.25 7.44 -9.15
CA ALA A 85 10.11 6.55 -9.89
C ALA A 85 9.52 6.20 -11.26
N LEU A 86 10.39 6.08 -12.25
CA LEU A 86 10.16 5.37 -13.50
C LEU A 86 10.54 3.89 -13.34
N HIS A 87 11.53 3.60 -12.51
CA HIS A 87 11.99 2.24 -12.22
C HIS A 87 12.67 2.19 -10.86
N VAL A 88 12.46 1.10 -10.11
CA VAL A 88 13.17 0.80 -8.88
C VAL A 88 13.82 -0.57 -9.01
N ARG A 89 15.13 -0.64 -8.80
CA ARG A 89 15.88 -1.90 -8.75
C ARG A 89 16.44 -2.07 -7.35
N LEU A 90 16.25 -3.26 -6.79
CA LEU A 90 16.75 -3.61 -5.47
C LEU A 90 17.53 -4.93 -5.58
N VAL A 91 18.80 -4.91 -5.19
CA VAL A 91 19.63 -6.11 -5.05
C VAL A 91 19.74 -6.43 -3.57
N VAL A 92 19.40 -7.65 -3.18
CA VAL A 92 19.39 -8.09 -1.78
C VAL A 92 20.30 -9.29 -1.60
N TRP A 93 21.17 -9.23 -0.60
CA TRP A 93 21.99 -10.35 -0.17
C TRP A 93 21.35 -10.96 1.09
N GLY A 94 21.31 -12.30 1.17
CA GLY A 94 20.66 -13.02 2.26
C GLY A 94 19.28 -13.54 1.89
N ASP A 95 18.34 -13.55 2.86
CA ASP A 95 16.99 -14.10 2.67
C ASP A 95 16.00 -13.00 2.19
N PRO A 96 15.59 -13.00 0.91
CA PRO A 96 14.69 -11.99 0.37
C PRO A 96 13.21 -12.34 0.59
N ARG A 97 12.87 -13.49 1.19
CA ARG A 97 11.52 -14.07 1.12
C ARG A 97 10.43 -13.14 1.63
N GLU A 98 10.63 -12.53 2.80
CA GLU A 98 9.63 -11.62 3.38
C GLU A 98 9.43 -10.35 2.55
N LEU A 99 10.52 -9.81 1.99
CA LEU A 99 10.48 -8.64 1.13
C LEU A 99 9.76 -8.96 -0.18
N VAL A 100 10.16 -10.03 -0.86
CA VAL A 100 9.57 -10.46 -2.13
C VAL A 100 8.10 -10.78 -1.95
N ARG A 101 7.75 -11.56 -0.92
CA ARG A 101 6.35 -11.83 -0.57
C ARG A 101 5.57 -10.54 -0.37
N THR A 102 6.16 -9.56 0.31
CA THR A 102 5.50 -8.28 0.53
C THR A 102 5.30 -7.47 -0.75
N VAL A 103 6.28 -7.51 -1.66
CA VAL A 103 6.19 -6.88 -3.00
C VAL A 103 5.05 -7.54 -3.80
N SER A 104 4.99 -8.87 -3.81
CA SER A 104 3.95 -9.64 -4.51
C SER A 104 2.55 -9.40 -3.93
N ILE A 105 2.36 -9.54 -2.61
CA ILE A 105 1.06 -9.33 -1.92
C ILE A 105 0.51 -7.92 -2.13
N ARG A 106 1.40 -6.94 -2.29
CA ARG A 106 1.02 -5.55 -2.56
C ARG A 106 0.61 -5.32 -4.02
N GLY A 107 0.70 -6.33 -4.87
CA GLY A 107 0.38 -6.26 -6.29
C GLY A 107 1.34 -5.36 -7.06
N LEU A 108 2.57 -5.18 -6.57
CA LEU A 108 3.56 -4.39 -7.30
C LEU A 108 3.98 -5.14 -8.56
N LEU A 109 4.02 -4.42 -9.68
CA LEU A 109 4.56 -4.91 -10.94
C LEU A 109 6.07 -5.12 -10.83
N ALA A 110 6.46 -6.30 -10.37
CA ALA A 110 7.84 -6.64 -10.07
C ALA A 110 8.25 -7.95 -10.73
N THR A 111 9.53 -8.06 -11.05
CA THR A 111 10.17 -9.32 -11.45
C THR A 111 11.27 -9.66 -10.48
N VAL A 112 11.43 -10.94 -10.18
CA VAL A 112 12.41 -11.45 -9.21
C VAL A 112 13.34 -12.41 -9.92
N THR A 113 14.64 -12.15 -9.82
CA THR A 113 15.71 -12.90 -10.47
C THR A 113 16.73 -13.31 -9.41
N PRO A 114 16.90 -14.62 -9.14
CA PRO A 114 18.05 -15.10 -8.39
C PRO A 114 19.34 -14.84 -9.19
N ALA A 115 20.34 -14.29 -8.55
CA ALA A 115 21.67 -14.12 -9.11
C ALA A 115 22.72 -14.74 -8.16
N PRO A 116 23.93 -15.08 -8.66
CA PRO A 116 24.99 -15.66 -7.82
C PRO A 116 25.36 -14.77 -6.63
N SER A 117 25.21 -13.45 -6.80
CA SER A 117 25.52 -12.45 -5.79
C SER A 117 24.30 -11.97 -5.00
N GLY A 118 23.11 -12.58 -5.12
CA GLY A 118 21.92 -12.13 -4.38
C GLY A 118 20.65 -12.15 -5.24
N THR A 119 19.52 -11.71 -4.68
CA THR A 119 18.25 -11.62 -5.40
C THR A 119 18.01 -10.22 -5.91
N VAL A 120 17.75 -10.11 -7.22
CA VAL A 120 17.39 -8.85 -7.87
C VAL A 120 15.87 -8.76 -7.97
N ILE A 121 15.33 -7.65 -7.50
CA ILE A 121 13.91 -7.29 -7.56
C ILE A 121 13.80 -6.01 -8.40
N ASP A 122 13.30 -6.16 -9.63
CA ASP A 122 13.06 -5.04 -10.54
C ASP A 122 11.58 -4.68 -10.52
N ILE A 123 11.27 -3.44 -10.16
CA ILE A 123 9.91 -2.93 -9.97
C ILE A 123 9.66 -1.77 -10.93
N ILE A 124 8.57 -1.86 -11.69
CA ILE A 124 8.11 -0.76 -12.55
C ILE A 124 7.72 0.43 -11.67
N GLY A 125 8.25 1.61 -11.97
CA GLY A 125 7.97 2.81 -11.18
C GLY A 125 6.60 3.42 -11.51
N PRO A 126 6.00 4.19 -10.58
CA PRO A 126 4.67 4.77 -10.77
C PRO A 126 4.55 5.69 -11.99
N LEU A 127 5.62 6.41 -12.35
CA LEU A 127 5.63 7.31 -13.51
C LEU A 127 5.72 6.57 -14.85
N SER A 128 5.99 5.27 -14.83
CA SER A 128 5.93 4.42 -16.03
C SER A 128 4.51 3.85 -16.26
N LEU A 129 3.57 4.13 -15.36
CA LEU A 129 2.18 3.67 -15.45
C LEU A 129 1.27 4.78 -15.97
N PHE A 130 0.28 4.41 -16.79
CA PHE A 130 -0.67 5.36 -17.38
C PHE A 130 -1.83 5.73 -16.43
N HIS A 131 -2.07 4.98 -15.37
CA HIS A 131 -3.22 5.15 -14.46
C HIS A 131 -2.84 4.92 -12.98
N GLU A 132 -3.60 5.55 -12.05
CA GLU A 132 -3.50 5.37 -10.59
C GLU A 132 -2.10 5.52 -9.95
N THR A 133 -1.25 6.35 -10.55
CA THR A 133 0.16 6.53 -10.15
C THR A 133 0.34 6.93 -8.67
N THR A 134 -0.62 7.68 -8.10
CA THR A 134 -0.60 8.07 -6.68
C THR A 134 -0.84 6.88 -5.73
N ILE A 135 -1.79 6.00 -6.05
CA ILE A 135 -2.11 4.83 -5.22
C ILE A 135 -0.95 3.82 -5.33
N TYR A 136 -0.56 3.48 -6.55
CA TYR A 136 0.57 2.60 -6.82
C TYR A 136 1.86 3.12 -6.15
N GLY A 137 2.15 4.42 -6.29
CA GLY A 137 3.30 5.05 -5.64
C GLY A 137 3.27 4.95 -4.12
N ARG A 138 2.11 5.06 -3.48
CA ARG A 138 1.99 4.85 -2.03
C ARG A 138 2.28 3.40 -1.64
N VAL A 139 1.79 2.44 -2.43
CA VAL A 139 2.05 1.01 -2.23
C VAL A 139 3.53 0.69 -2.37
N LEU A 140 4.20 1.22 -3.40
CA LEU A 140 5.64 1.08 -3.59
C LEU A 140 6.44 1.73 -2.45
N ALA A 141 6.05 2.93 -2.02
CA ALA A 141 6.66 3.62 -0.88
C ALA A 141 6.58 2.82 0.43
N ALA A 142 5.58 1.95 0.60
CA ALA A 142 5.47 1.08 1.76
C ALA A 142 6.52 -0.05 1.80
N VAL A 143 7.31 -0.23 0.74
CA VAL A 143 8.45 -1.17 0.71
C VAL A 143 9.67 -0.56 1.43
N ILE A 144 9.86 0.75 1.36
CA ILE A 144 11.07 1.43 1.90
C ILE A 144 11.36 1.10 3.38
N PRO A 145 10.38 1.08 4.31
CA PRO A 145 10.67 0.74 5.70
C PRO A 145 11.18 -0.69 5.90
N LEU A 146 10.93 -1.60 4.96
CA LEU A 146 11.39 -3.00 5.05
C LEU A 146 12.89 -3.14 4.82
N LEU A 147 13.54 -2.14 4.21
CA LEU A 147 14.98 -2.12 3.99
C LEU A 147 15.76 -2.13 5.32
N ALA A 148 15.15 -1.66 6.41
CA ALA A 148 15.73 -1.70 7.74
C ALA A 148 15.92 -3.12 8.31
N ALA A 149 15.26 -4.14 7.73
CA ALA A 149 15.44 -5.54 8.10
C ALA A 149 16.52 -6.25 7.27
N LEU A 150 17.13 -5.57 6.30
CA LEU A 150 18.12 -6.15 5.39
C LEU A 150 19.52 -5.75 5.83
N ASP A 151 20.38 -6.74 6.02
CA ASP A 151 21.78 -6.50 6.41
C ASP A 151 22.60 -5.86 5.27
N ARG A 152 22.31 -6.26 4.02
CA ARG A 152 23.02 -5.77 2.84
C ARG A 152 22.08 -5.68 1.64
N TYR A 153 22.03 -4.51 1.02
CA TYR A 153 21.26 -4.27 -0.20
C TYR A 153 21.85 -3.11 -1.01
N GLU A 154 21.46 -3.06 -2.29
CA GLU A 154 21.70 -1.93 -3.19
C GLU A 154 20.35 -1.51 -3.76
N LEU A 155 19.97 -0.25 -3.54
CA LEU A 155 18.73 0.33 -4.04
C LEU A 155 19.06 1.38 -5.11
N THR A 156 18.60 1.16 -6.33
CA THR A 156 18.68 2.12 -7.43
C THR A 156 17.29 2.60 -7.81
N ILE A 157 17.07 3.91 -7.75
CA ILE A 157 15.80 4.57 -8.09
C ILE A 157 16.04 5.49 -9.28
N ARG A 158 15.49 5.13 -10.45
CA ARG A 158 15.39 6.05 -11.59
C ARG A 158 14.09 6.83 -11.43
N CYS A 159 14.16 8.13 -11.20
CA CYS A 159 13.00 8.98 -10.85
C CYS A 159 13.09 10.38 -11.45
N ASP A 160 11.98 11.11 -11.41
CA ASP A 160 11.98 12.55 -11.67
C ASP A 160 12.27 13.31 -10.37
N LEU A 161 13.36 14.10 -10.38
CA LEU A 161 13.84 14.88 -9.23
C LEU A 161 13.17 16.26 -9.12
N GLY A 162 12.18 16.58 -9.97
CA GLY A 162 11.56 17.91 -10.06
C GLY A 162 12.32 18.89 -10.93
N ARG A 163 13.55 18.55 -11.28
CA ARG A 163 14.42 19.27 -12.24
C ARG A 163 14.73 18.42 -13.48
N GLY A 164 13.98 17.32 -13.68
CA GLY A 164 14.22 16.33 -14.71
C GLY A 164 14.57 14.94 -14.15
N PRO A 165 14.78 13.96 -15.05
CA PRO A 165 15.10 12.59 -14.68
C PRO A 165 16.48 12.49 -14.02
N GLY A 166 16.59 11.59 -13.06
CA GLY A 166 17.84 11.28 -12.36
C GLY A 166 17.84 9.86 -11.82
N ILE A 167 19.01 9.45 -11.35
CA ILE A 167 19.23 8.16 -10.70
C ILE A 167 19.73 8.43 -9.29
N VAL A 168 19.10 7.81 -8.30
CA VAL A 168 19.55 7.81 -6.91
C VAL A 168 19.96 6.39 -6.54
N GLN A 169 21.17 6.23 -6.02
CA GLN A 169 21.71 4.96 -5.56
C GLN A 169 21.96 5.02 -4.05
N LEU A 170 21.60 3.95 -3.35
CA LEU A 170 21.61 3.87 -1.89
C LEU A 170 22.09 2.48 -1.46
N GLU A 171 23.01 2.46 -0.50
CA GLU A 171 23.58 1.27 0.10
C GLU A 171 23.73 1.49 1.61
N PRO A 172 23.59 0.46 2.47
CA PRO A 172 23.90 0.56 3.88
C PRO A 172 25.33 1.04 4.16
N PRO A 173 25.59 1.73 5.29
CA PRO A 173 24.65 2.04 6.36
C PRO A 173 23.77 3.25 6.04
N ILE A 174 22.46 3.11 6.24
CA ILE A 174 21.50 4.21 6.18
C ILE A 174 20.74 4.24 7.50
N LEU A 175 20.65 5.41 8.12
CA LEU A 175 19.86 5.59 9.32
C LEU A 175 18.37 5.45 8.98
N LEU A 176 17.80 4.30 9.31
CA LEU A 176 16.39 3.96 9.15
C LEU A 176 15.78 3.62 10.52
N PRO A 177 14.45 3.79 10.70
CA PRO A 177 13.78 3.34 11.90
C PRO A 177 13.82 1.81 11.97
N ALA A 178 13.49 1.25 13.14
CA ALA A 178 13.32 -0.19 13.26
C ALA A 178 12.35 -0.71 12.19
N ALA A 179 12.69 -1.85 11.58
CA ALA A 179 11.84 -2.45 10.57
C ALA A 179 10.44 -2.69 11.14
N PRO A 180 9.38 -2.36 10.38
CA PRO A 180 8.04 -2.69 10.83
C PRO A 180 7.93 -4.22 10.95
N PRO A 181 7.12 -4.74 11.90
CA PRO A 181 6.94 -6.17 12.01
C PRO A 181 6.41 -6.72 10.68
N PRO A 182 6.86 -7.92 10.26
CA PRO A 182 6.34 -8.54 9.06
C PRO A 182 4.82 -8.62 9.19
N ARG A 183 4.10 -8.02 8.24
CA ARG A 183 2.66 -8.18 8.18
C ARG A 183 2.40 -9.60 7.67
N ARG A 184 2.35 -10.56 8.59
CA ARG A 184 1.87 -11.92 8.35
C ARG A 184 0.38 -11.84 8.01
N SER A 185 0.07 -11.51 6.77
CA SER A 185 -1.30 -11.57 6.28
C SER A 185 -1.25 -11.60 4.79
N ALA A 186 -1.39 -12.81 4.27
CA ALA A 186 -2.31 -13.08 3.18
C ALA A 186 -3.43 -12.01 3.17
N THR A 187 -3.64 -11.32 2.05
CA THR A 187 -4.67 -10.28 1.91
C THR A 187 -6.01 -10.79 2.47
N ALA A 188 -6.88 -9.90 2.98
CA ALA A 188 -8.22 -10.35 3.39
C ALA A 188 -8.95 -11.12 2.25
N LEU A 189 -8.56 -10.87 1.00
CA LEU A 189 -9.05 -11.51 -0.20
C LEU A 189 -8.55 -12.95 -0.38
N ASP A 190 -7.24 -13.20 -0.38
CA ASP A 190 -6.70 -14.57 -0.52
C ASP A 190 -7.19 -15.52 0.58
N THR A 191 -7.32 -15.01 1.81
CA THR A 191 -7.67 -15.81 2.96
C THR A 191 -9.15 -16.17 2.90
N ARG A 192 -9.97 -15.23 2.42
CA ARG A 192 -11.38 -15.47 2.14
C ARG A 192 -11.54 -16.44 0.98
N LEU A 193 -10.76 -16.31 -0.08
CA LEU A 193 -10.79 -17.18 -1.25
C LEU A 193 -10.38 -18.61 -0.90
N ALA A 194 -9.26 -18.79 -0.20
CA ALA A 194 -8.80 -20.08 0.28
C ALA A 194 -9.83 -20.74 1.21
N ARG A 195 -10.47 -19.96 2.09
CA ARG A 195 -11.58 -20.47 2.93
C ARG A 195 -12.80 -20.86 2.10
N ALA A 196 -13.10 -20.15 1.02
CA ALA A 196 -14.24 -20.47 0.16
C ALA A 196 -14.00 -21.75 -0.64
N LEU A 197 -12.80 -21.94 -1.20
CA LEU A 197 -12.39 -23.17 -1.89
C LEU A 197 -12.42 -24.38 -0.94
N ALA A 198 -11.85 -24.24 0.26
CA ALA A 198 -11.80 -25.32 1.25
C ALA A 198 -13.16 -25.70 1.88
N ARG A 199 -14.28 -25.10 1.44
CA ARG A 199 -15.63 -25.57 1.84
C ARG A 199 -16.01 -26.87 1.15
N ASP A 200 -15.45 -27.12 -0.03
CA ASP A 200 -15.58 -28.39 -0.70
C ASP A 200 -14.43 -29.30 -0.24
N PRO A 201 -14.71 -30.43 0.44
CA PRO A 201 -13.66 -31.34 0.90
C PRO A 201 -12.92 -32.04 -0.24
N ALA A 202 -13.43 -32.01 -1.47
CA ALA A 202 -12.74 -32.53 -2.66
C ALA A 202 -11.66 -31.58 -3.20
N ILE A 203 -11.54 -30.38 -2.63
CA ILE A 203 -10.55 -29.37 -3.03
C ILE A 203 -9.44 -29.28 -1.98
N GLU A 204 -8.22 -29.65 -2.38
CA GLU A 204 -7.03 -29.43 -1.56
C GLU A 204 -6.51 -28.01 -1.79
N VAL A 205 -6.34 -27.22 -0.73
CA VAL A 205 -5.90 -25.82 -0.81
C VAL A 205 -4.56 -25.64 -0.10
N ASP A 206 -3.59 -25.12 -0.84
CA ASP A 206 -2.29 -24.69 -0.36
C ASP A 206 -2.24 -23.15 -0.33
N ARG A 207 -2.22 -22.58 0.88
CA ARG A 207 -2.29 -21.11 1.09
C ARG A 207 -0.94 -20.41 1.03
N THR A 208 0.16 -21.15 0.94
CA THR A 208 1.50 -20.58 0.85
C THR A 208 2.34 -21.53 0.00
N PRO A 209 1.99 -21.65 -1.29
CA PRO A 209 2.72 -22.52 -2.20
C PRO A 209 4.19 -22.11 -2.26
N ALA A 210 5.05 -23.11 -2.45
CA ALA A 210 6.47 -22.87 -2.62
C ALA A 210 6.72 -21.97 -3.85
N PRO A 211 7.74 -21.09 -3.80
CA PRO A 211 8.16 -20.32 -4.97
C PRO A 211 8.51 -21.23 -6.15
N ILE A 212 8.17 -20.80 -7.35
CA ILE A 212 8.34 -21.59 -8.58
C ILE A 212 9.50 -20.99 -9.39
N GLN A 213 10.59 -21.73 -9.52
CA GLN A 213 11.71 -21.34 -10.38
C GLN A 213 11.35 -21.60 -11.85
N VAL A 214 11.44 -20.57 -12.68
CA VAL A 214 11.28 -20.67 -14.14
C VAL A 214 12.46 -19.97 -14.81
N GLY A 215 13.39 -20.76 -15.36
CA GLY A 215 14.64 -20.22 -15.92
C GLY A 215 15.45 -19.48 -14.86
N ASP A 216 15.74 -18.21 -15.12
CA ASP A 216 16.44 -17.29 -14.21
C ASP A 216 15.48 -16.47 -13.32
N ARG A 217 14.17 -16.77 -13.33
CA ARG A 217 13.15 -16.03 -12.58
C ARG A 217 12.50 -16.90 -11.50
N VAL A 218 11.94 -16.25 -10.50
CA VAL A 218 11.09 -16.89 -9.48
C VAL A 218 9.70 -16.28 -9.51
N LEU A 219 8.69 -17.14 -9.55
CA LEU A 219 7.27 -16.79 -9.44
C LEU A 219 6.76 -17.09 -8.04
N PHE A 220 5.87 -16.24 -7.53
CA PHE A 220 5.34 -16.30 -6.17
C PHE A 220 3.81 -16.29 -6.21
N PRO A 221 3.16 -17.44 -6.46
CA PRO A 221 1.71 -17.52 -6.41
C PRO A 221 1.19 -17.28 -4.98
N ASP A 222 0.00 -16.70 -4.85
CA ASP A 222 -0.61 -16.40 -3.54
C ASP A 222 -1.24 -17.63 -2.90
N LEU A 223 -1.81 -18.50 -3.72
CA LEU A 223 -2.38 -19.79 -3.30
C LEU A 223 -2.32 -20.79 -4.45
N ALA A 224 -2.45 -22.06 -4.12
CA ALA A 224 -2.66 -23.13 -5.09
C ALA A 224 -3.81 -24.01 -4.63
N PHE A 225 -4.49 -24.65 -5.57
CA PHE A 225 -5.53 -25.62 -5.25
C PHE A 225 -5.49 -26.79 -6.22
N THR A 226 -5.93 -27.96 -5.75
CA THR A 226 -6.12 -29.16 -6.56
C THR A 226 -7.59 -29.53 -6.55
N HIS A 227 -8.19 -29.65 -7.73
CA HIS A 227 -9.57 -30.10 -7.90
C HIS A 227 -9.65 -31.09 -9.06
N ALA A 228 -10.31 -32.24 -8.85
CA ALA A 228 -10.44 -33.31 -9.85
C ALA A 228 -9.09 -33.75 -10.48
N GLY A 229 -8.03 -33.81 -9.68
CA GLY A 229 -6.68 -34.21 -10.12
C GLY A 229 -5.90 -33.12 -10.88
N ARG A 230 -6.46 -31.94 -11.10
CA ARG A 230 -5.79 -30.79 -11.74
C ARG A 230 -5.36 -29.78 -10.68
N ARG A 231 -4.05 -29.50 -10.61
CA ARG A 231 -3.49 -28.45 -9.74
C ARG A 231 -3.38 -27.14 -10.51
N ARG A 232 -3.91 -26.06 -9.94
CA ARG A 232 -3.76 -24.69 -10.46
C ARG A 232 -3.17 -23.79 -9.38
N VAL A 233 -2.38 -22.81 -9.80
CA VAL A 233 -1.92 -21.72 -8.93
C VAL A 233 -2.74 -20.46 -9.22
N VAL A 234 -2.95 -19.62 -8.22
CA VAL A 234 -3.67 -18.37 -8.35
C VAL A 234 -2.78 -17.24 -7.87
N GLU A 235 -2.79 -16.15 -8.62
CA GLU A 235 -2.10 -14.93 -8.26
C GLU A 235 -3.06 -13.75 -8.31
N ILE A 236 -3.14 -13.00 -7.22
CA ILE A 236 -4.05 -11.87 -7.02
C ILE A 236 -3.26 -10.58 -7.24
N LEU A 237 -3.51 -9.97 -8.39
CA LEU A 237 -2.82 -8.78 -8.85
C LEU A 237 -3.66 -7.53 -8.56
N GLY A 238 -3.13 -6.67 -7.68
CA GLY A 238 -3.73 -5.36 -7.44
C GLY A 238 -3.53 -4.38 -8.61
N PHE A 239 -2.45 -4.54 -9.39
CA PHE A 239 -2.16 -3.72 -10.55
C PHE A 239 -1.68 -4.62 -11.70
N ALA A 240 -1.99 -4.23 -12.94
CA ALA A 240 -1.59 -4.95 -14.14
C ALA A 240 -1.55 -4.03 -15.36
N THR A 241 -0.68 -4.36 -16.31
CA THR A 241 -0.74 -3.87 -17.71
C THR A 241 -0.89 -5.08 -18.62
N ALA A 242 -1.34 -4.88 -19.87
CA ALA A 242 -1.44 -5.95 -20.85
C ALA A 242 -0.09 -6.68 -21.04
N ASP A 243 0.99 -5.92 -21.22
CA ASP A 243 2.34 -6.47 -21.41
C ASP A 243 2.80 -7.26 -20.18
N TYR A 244 2.52 -6.76 -18.97
CA TYR A 244 2.89 -7.45 -17.74
C TYR A 244 2.14 -8.78 -17.58
N LEU A 245 0.84 -8.80 -17.88
CA LEU A 245 0.05 -10.04 -17.83
C LEU A 245 0.52 -11.03 -18.88
N ALA A 246 0.79 -10.58 -20.11
CA ALA A 246 1.29 -11.43 -21.18
C ALA A 246 2.65 -12.07 -20.81
N ASP A 247 3.60 -11.27 -20.32
CA ASP A 247 4.89 -11.77 -19.82
C ASP A 247 4.71 -12.79 -18.69
N LYS A 248 3.81 -12.52 -17.75
CA LYS A 248 3.56 -13.41 -16.61
C LYS A 248 2.93 -14.74 -17.03
N LEU A 249 1.93 -14.70 -17.90
CA LEU A 249 1.31 -15.90 -18.47
C LEU A 249 2.32 -16.75 -19.25
N ALA A 250 3.16 -16.10 -20.07
CA ALA A 250 4.21 -16.78 -20.82
C ALA A 250 5.21 -17.50 -19.89
N ARG A 251 5.55 -16.89 -18.75
CA ARG A 251 6.45 -17.51 -17.75
C ARG A 251 5.82 -18.71 -17.06
N TYR A 252 4.58 -18.60 -16.60
CA TYR A 252 3.88 -19.75 -16.01
C TYR A 252 3.75 -20.90 -17.03
N ALA A 253 3.43 -20.58 -18.29
CA ALA A 253 3.38 -21.57 -19.37
C ALA A 253 4.76 -22.23 -19.62
N ALA A 254 5.84 -21.47 -19.63
CA ALA A 254 7.21 -22.00 -19.79
C ALA A 254 7.62 -22.92 -18.63
N GLY A 255 7.09 -22.69 -17.42
CA GLY A 255 7.25 -23.58 -16.28
C GLY A 255 6.32 -24.80 -16.28
N GLY A 256 5.43 -24.94 -17.26
CA GLY A 256 4.39 -25.98 -17.27
C GLY A 256 3.37 -25.83 -16.14
N VAL A 257 3.18 -24.63 -15.62
CA VAL A 257 2.31 -24.35 -14.48
C VAL A 257 1.02 -23.70 -14.95
N ASP A 258 -0.10 -24.31 -14.59
CA ASP A 258 -1.44 -23.79 -14.85
C ASP A 258 -1.78 -22.69 -13.83
N VAL A 259 -2.02 -21.47 -14.32
CA VAL A 259 -2.23 -20.28 -13.50
C VAL A 259 -3.55 -19.58 -13.83
N ILE A 260 -4.19 -19.04 -12.80
CA ILE A 260 -5.25 -18.04 -12.92
C ILE A 260 -4.75 -16.72 -12.33
N LEU A 261 -4.66 -15.67 -13.14
CA LEU A 261 -4.34 -14.32 -12.73
C LEU A 261 -5.63 -13.57 -12.39
N CYS A 262 -5.89 -13.37 -11.10
CA CYS A 262 -7.02 -12.59 -10.61
C CYS A 262 -6.62 -11.12 -10.54
N VAL A 263 -7.27 -10.23 -11.29
CA VAL A 263 -6.83 -8.82 -11.42
C VAL A 263 -7.89 -7.87 -10.87
N ASP A 264 -7.47 -6.90 -10.04
CA ASP A 264 -8.36 -5.85 -9.52
C ASP A 264 -8.78 -4.88 -10.64
N ALA A 265 -10.01 -5.06 -11.11
CA ALA A 265 -10.64 -4.30 -12.18
C ALA A 265 -10.89 -2.83 -11.80
N ALA A 266 -10.88 -2.48 -10.51
CA ALA A 266 -10.97 -1.08 -10.09
C ALA A 266 -9.67 -0.30 -10.39
N ARG A 267 -8.55 -1.02 -10.49
CA ARG A 267 -7.21 -0.43 -10.63
C ARG A 267 -6.57 -0.70 -11.99
N SER A 268 -7.01 -1.75 -12.68
CA SER A 268 -6.44 -2.19 -13.96
C SER A 268 -7.55 -2.61 -14.92
N ALA A 269 -7.60 -1.97 -16.09
CA ALA A 269 -8.52 -2.37 -17.15
C ALA A 269 -7.99 -3.63 -17.84
N VAL A 270 -8.68 -4.77 -17.67
CA VAL A 270 -8.31 -6.05 -18.28
C VAL A 270 -9.56 -6.82 -18.71
N GLU A 271 -9.44 -7.58 -19.79
CA GLU A 271 -10.51 -8.45 -20.27
C GLU A 271 -10.42 -9.83 -19.62
N ARG A 272 -11.57 -10.47 -19.41
CA ARG A 272 -11.64 -11.84 -18.90
C ARG A 272 -11.20 -12.80 -20.00
N THR A 273 -10.30 -13.71 -19.66
CA THR A 273 -9.85 -14.82 -20.52
C THR A 273 -9.84 -16.11 -19.72
N HIS A 274 -9.37 -17.22 -20.31
CA HIS A 274 -9.23 -18.50 -19.60
C HIS A 274 -8.31 -18.40 -18.36
N ASN A 275 -7.23 -17.62 -18.43
CA ASN A 275 -6.23 -17.50 -17.37
C ASN A 275 -6.22 -16.11 -16.70
N VAL A 276 -7.15 -15.22 -17.06
CA VAL A 276 -7.25 -13.88 -16.47
C VAL A 276 -8.69 -13.64 -15.99
N LEU A 277 -8.83 -13.43 -14.68
CA LEU A 277 -10.10 -13.20 -14.01
C LEU A 277 -10.14 -11.78 -13.41
N PRO A 278 -10.80 -10.80 -14.05
CA PRO A 278 -11.04 -9.50 -13.43
C PRO A 278 -12.01 -9.63 -12.25
N PHE A 279 -11.70 -8.99 -11.13
CA PHE A 279 -12.55 -8.90 -9.94
C PHE A 279 -12.61 -7.47 -9.40
N THR A 280 -13.60 -7.14 -8.58
CA THR A 280 -13.70 -5.78 -7.98
C THR A 280 -13.53 -5.79 -6.46
N ARG A 281 -14.25 -6.66 -5.75
CA ARG A 281 -14.21 -6.72 -4.27
C ARG A 281 -14.02 -8.12 -3.72
N GLN A 282 -14.32 -9.13 -4.53
CA GLN A 282 -14.30 -10.53 -4.13
C GLN A 282 -14.00 -11.37 -5.36
N ILE A 283 -13.32 -12.49 -5.12
CA ILE A 283 -13.14 -13.59 -6.05
C ILE A 283 -13.96 -14.75 -5.48
N THR A 284 -14.79 -15.38 -6.30
CA THR A 284 -15.58 -16.54 -5.87
C THR A 284 -14.90 -17.84 -6.25
N ALA A 285 -15.17 -18.90 -5.48
CA ALA A 285 -14.62 -20.23 -5.78
C ALA A 285 -15.11 -20.76 -7.13
N SER A 286 -16.40 -20.57 -7.45
CA SER A 286 -16.99 -20.99 -8.73
C SER A 286 -16.26 -20.37 -9.92
N GLU A 287 -15.90 -19.07 -9.85
CA GLU A 287 -15.16 -18.42 -10.94
C GLU A 287 -13.79 -19.04 -11.24
N LEU A 288 -13.16 -19.71 -10.26
CA LEU A 288 -11.89 -20.41 -10.44
C LEU A 288 -12.06 -21.85 -10.91
N LEU A 289 -13.22 -22.46 -10.65
CA LEU A 289 -13.54 -23.85 -10.97
C LEU A 289 -14.19 -23.97 -12.36
N ASP A 290 -14.96 -22.97 -12.77
CA ASP A 290 -15.63 -22.88 -14.08
C ASP A 290 -14.68 -22.42 -15.21
N GLY A 291 -13.42 -22.11 -14.85
CA GLY A 291 -12.40 -21.51 -15.70
C GLY A 291 -11.61 -22.49 -16.54
#